data_AF-A0A8C9WUV1-F1
#
_entry.id   AF-A0A8C9WUV1-F1
#
_cell.length_a   1.000
_cell.length_b   1.000
_cell.length_c   1.000
_cell.angle_alpha   90.00
_cell.angle_beta   90.00
_cell.angle_gamma   90.00
#
_symmetry.space_group_name_H-M   'P 1'
#
loop_
_entity.id
_entity.type
_entity.pdbx_description
1 polymer ?
#
loop_
_entity_poly.entity_id
_entity_poly.type
_entity_poly.pdbx_seq_one_letter_code
_entity_poly.pdbx_strand_id
1 'polypeptide(L)'
;MFPQRSNSGSLAWTFSCHLFGQISRFSTTTLPAVLYTQCFIYTLGWTVVLAVIPDPANVTVVSYNLGVVLEWDYPHEWHENVTFTASSRTGRSYRVVFFPTYLCDFTKDVHHFGTYVFKVRAELQGEASRWVNTSDFSADKHTIIGPPGITLYSKDGDMEVELQDPVMRASTLREVYSMVTYNITFWKEGQEEKIKKNTEQTRLMLPNLQPWTNYCVQAQVYINAYTRNGELSKVVCKATTSNGEHQSPVAEFLISSPGSVCGDF
;
A
#
# COMPACT_ATOMS: atom_id res chain seq x y z
N MET A 1 62.73 -24.97 29.62
CA MET A 1 63.69 -25.81 28.90
C MET A 1 63.41 -25.63 27.41
N PHE A 2 64.35 -25.03 26.67
CA PHE A 2 64.28 -24.77 25.22
C PHE A 2 64.26 -26.08 24.40
N PRO A 3 63.70 -26.11 23.17
CA PRO A 3 64.29 -25.51 21.94
C PRO A 3 63.28 -24.68 21.09
N GLN A 4 63.60 -23.51 20.53
CA GLN A 4 64.37 -23.15 19.30
C GLN A 4 63.74 -23.55 17.94
N ARG A 5 62.91 -22.63 17.41
CA ARG A 5 62.76 -22.04 16.05
C ARG A 5 63.24 -22.80 14.78
N SER A 6 62.33 -22.97 13.80
CA SER A 6 62.61 -22.66 12.37
C SER A 6 61.33 -22.55 11.50
N ASN A 7 61.24 -21.46 10.75
CA ASN A 7 60.41 -21.09 9.59
C ASN A 7 59.35 -22.08 9.02
N SER A 8 58.10 -21.61 8.94
CA SER A 8 57.09 -22.12 7.99
C SER A 8 57.09 -21.30 6.70
N GLY A 9 57.51 -21.94 5.61
CA GLY A 9 57.44 -21.38 4.26
C GLY A 9 56.02 -21.30 3.71
N SER A 10 55.82 -20.35 2.81
CA SER A 10 54.62 -20.14 2.01
C SER A 10 54.32 -21.37 1.14
N LEU A 11 53.14 -21.96 1.30
CA LEU A 11 52.63 -23.03 0.45
C LEU A 11 52.03 -22.41 -0.82
N ALA A 12 52.81 -22.39 -1.89
CA ALA A 12 52.29 -22.13 -3.23
C ALA A 12 51.81 -23.44 -3.85
N TRP A 13 50.51 -23.56 -4.08
CA TRP A 13 49.92 -24.66 -4.84
C TRP A 13 50.24 -24.49 -6.32
N THR A 14 51.07 -25.36 -6.88
CA THR A 14 51.30 -25.48 -8.32
C THR A 14 50.19 -26.32 -8.95
N PHE A 15 49.30 -25.70 -9.71
CA PHE A 15 48.44 -26.42 -10.66
C PHE A 15 49.27 -26.81 -11.89
N SER A 16 49.52 -28.11 -12.07
CA SER A 16 50.05 -28.65 -13.32
C SER A 16 48.92 -28.80 -14.33
N CYS A 17 48.96 -28.04 -15.42
CA CYS A 17 48.20 -28.35 -16.62
C CYS A 17 49.06 -29.25 -17.52
N HIS A 18 48.64 -30.51 -17.65
CA HIS A 18 49.12 -31.43 -18.68
C HIS A 18 48.74 -30.89 -20.08
N LEU A 19 49.71 -30.61 -20.93
CA LEU A 19 49.49 -30.55 -22.37
C LEU A 19 50.18 -31.72 -23.06
N PHE A 20 49.36 -32.56 -23.69
CA PHE A 20 49.75 -33.61 -24.61
C PHE A 20 50.26 -33.01 -25.93
N GLY A 21 51.43 -33.48 -26.38
CA GLY A 21 51.73 -33.81 -27.78
C GLY A 21 51.85 -32.69 -28.82
N GLN A 22 53.08 -32.32 -29.19
CA GLN A 22 53.77 -32.79 -30.41
C GLN A 22 55.11 -32.07 -30.55
N ILE A 23 56.18 -32.86 -30.77
CA ILE A 23 57.53 -32.35 -31.03
C ILE A 23 57.62 -32.00 -32.51
N SER A 24 57.51 -30.71 -32.83
CA SER A 24 57.89 -30.18 -34.14
C SER A 24 59.24 -29.49 -34.00
N ARG A 25 60.30 -30.13 -34.53
CA ARG A 25 61.61 -29.49 -34.65
C ARG A 25 61.48 -28.29 -35.59
N PHE A 26 61.65 -27.07 -35.08
CA PHE A 26 61.88 -25.90 -35.90
C PHE A 26 63.29 -25.36 -35.66
N SER A 27 64.00 -25.23 -36.77
CA SER A 27 65.39 -24.78 -36.88
C SER A 27 65.52 -23.33 -36.42
N THR A 28 66.59 -23.07 -35.69
CA THR A 28 67.03 -21.75 -35.22
C THR A 28 67.15 -20.76 -36.37
N THR A 29 66.39 -19.65 -36.31
CA THR A 29 66.91 -18.27 -36.26
C THR A 29 65.74 -17.29 -36.16
N THR A 30 65.90 -16.25 -35.32
CA THR A 30 65.07 -15.04 -35.15
C THR A 30 63.68 -15.12 -34.49
N LEU A 31 63.59 -15.42 -33.19
CA LEU A 31 62.40 -15.06 -32.38
C LEU A 31 62.73 -14.85 -30.88
N PRO A 32 63.08 -13.62 -30.43
CA PRO A 32 62.82 -13.25 -29.04
C PRO A 32 61.83 -12.08 -28.88
N ALA A 33 61.47 -11.36 -29.96
CA ALA A 33 60.66 -10.15 -29.86
C ALA A 33 59.12 -10.38 -29.99
N VAL A 34 58.69 -11.46 -30.64
CA VAL A 34 57.26 -11.69 -30.94
C VAL A 34 56.52 -12.40 -29.80
N LEU A 35 57.21 -13.23 -29.02
CA LEU A 35 56.60 -13.94 -27.88
C LEU A 35 56.36 -13.02 -26.67
N TYR A 36 57.15 -11.96 -26.51
CA TYR A 36 56.95 -10.95 -25.46
C TYR A 36 55.73 -10.07 -25.74
N THR A 37 55.50 -9.69 -27.00
CA THR A 37 54.36 -8.84 -27.38
C THR A 37 53.02 -9.59 -27.27
N GLN A 38 53.00 -10.89 -27.53
CA GLN A 38 51.78 -11.70 -27.38
C GLN A 38 51.41 -11.91 -25.91
N CYS A 39 52.38 -12.10 -25.01
CA CYS A 39 52.11 -12.26 -23.58
C CYS A 39 51.62 -10.94 -22.91
N PHE A 40 52.16 -9.79 -23.34
CA PHE A 40 51.73 -8.48 -22.84
C PHE A 40 50.28 -8.12 -23.24
N ILE A 41 49.83 -8.56 -24.41
CA ILE A 41 48.44 -8.30 -24.87
C ILE A 41 47.45 -9.19 -24.10
N TYR A 42 47.80 -10.43 -23.74
CA TYR A 42 46.92 -11.30 -22.94
C TYR A 42 46.80 -10.89 -21.47
N THR A 43 47.76 -10.15 -20.92
CA THR A 43 47.67 -9.60 -19.55
C THR A 43 46.91 -8.28 -19.44
N LEU A 44 46.67 -7.58 -20.56
CA LEU A 44 45.97 -6.28 -20.59
C LEU A 44 44.43 -6.41 -20.77
N GLY A 45 43.92 -7.62 -20.97
CA GLY A 45 42.52 -7.86 -21.33
C GLY A 45 41.58 -8.22 -20.18
N TRP A 46 42.04 -8.22 -18.92
CA TRP A 46 41.16 -8.45 -17.78
C TRP A 46 40.77 -7.10 -17.19
N THR A 47 39.77 -6.45 -17.79
CA THR A 47 39.08 -5.35 -17.10
C THR A 47 38.39 -5.94 -15.88
N VAL A 48 38.95 -5.69 -14.69
CA VAL A 48 38.22 -5.90 -13.45
C VAL A 48 37.07 -4.89 -13.45
N VAL A 49 35.87 -5.33 -13.82
CA VAL A 49 34.67 -4.52 -13.64
C VAL A 49 34.40 -4.47 -12.14
N LEU A 50 34.78 -3.36 -11.51
CA LEU A 50 34.31 -3.06 -10.16
C LEU A 50 32.80 -2.85 -10.26
N ALA A 51 32.03 -3.80 -9.75
CA ALA A 51 30.58 -3.69 -9.69
C ALA A 51 30.22 -2.51 -8.76
N VAL A 52 29.74 -1.41 -9.36
CA VAL A 52 29.24 -0.25 -8.60
C VAL A 52 27.87 -0.60 -8.05
N ILE A 53 27.67 -0.40 -6.74
CA ILE A 53 26.38 -0.64 -6.09
C ILE A 53 25.33 0.24 -6.76
N PRO A 54 24.27 -0.35 -7.37
CA PRO A 54 23.25 0.42 -8.04
C PRO A 54 22.44 1.21 -7.01
N ASP A 55 21.93 2.36 -7.44
CA ASP A 55 21.05 3.16 -6.61
C ASP A 55 19.63 2.57 -6.59
N PRO A 56 18.88 2.73 -5.49
CA PRO A 56 17.45 2.42 -5.47
C PRO A 56 16.69 3.17 -6.58
N ALA A 57 15.83 2.44 -7.30
CA ALA A 57 15.01 2.99 -8.37
C ALA A 57 13.57 3.23 -7.87
N ASN A 58 12.77 4.02 -8.62
CA ASN A 58 11.34 4.25 -8.35
C ASN A 58 11.02 4.61 -6.88
N VAL A 59 11.90 5.39 -6.26
CA VAL A 59 11.76 5.80 -4.85
C VAL A 59 10.56 6.73 -4.71
N THR A 60 9.52 6.26 -4.01
CA THR A 60 8.25 6.97 -3.87
C THR A 60 7.70 6.86 -2.46
N VAL A 61 6.83 7.80 -2.08
CA VAL A 61 6.10 7.74 -0.80
C VAL A 61 4.67 7.32 -1.09
N VAL A 62 4.28 6.18 -0.54
CA VAL A 62 2.90 5.70 -0.53
C VAL A 62 2.26 6.09 0.79
N SER A 63 1.12 6.78 0.71
CA SER A 63 0.42 7.25 1.90
C SER A 63 -1.07 6.99 1.86
N TYR A 64 -1.54 6.28 2.88
CA TYR A 64 -2.92 5.87 3.02
C TYR A 64 -3.33 5.99 4.47
N ASN A 65 -4.45 6.68 4.73
CA ASN A 65 -4.97 6.99 6.07
C ASN A 65 -3.90 7.54 7.02
N LEU A 66 -3.08 8.48 6.53
CA LEU A 66 -1.93 9.10 7.21
C LEU A 66 -0.77 8.15 7.54
N GLY A 67 -0.81 6.91 7.06
CA GLY A 67 0.39 6.07 7.02
C GLY A 67 1.39 6.65 6.03
N VAL A 68 2.68 6.63 6.34
CA VAL A 68 3.74 7.14 5.48
C VAL A 68 4.75 6.05 5.26
N VAL A 69 4.75 5.46 4.06
CA VAL A 69 5.64 4.36 3.70
C VAL A 69 6.50 4.80 2.51
N LEU A 70 7.82 4.75 2.69
CA LEU A 70 8.77 4.92 1.60
C LEU A 70 8.95 3.58 0.89
N GLU A 71 8.78 3.52 -0.42
CA GLU A 71 8.96 2.32 -1.24
C GLU A 71 9.98 2.57 -2.35
N TRP A 72 10.70 1.53 -2.75
CA TRP A 72 11.67 1.59 -3.84
C TRP A 72 11.79 0.25 -4.56
N ASP A 73 12.35 0.27 -5.77
CA ASP A 73 12.73 -0.92 -6.51
C ASP A 73 14.24 -1.14 -6.43
N TYR A 74 14.65 -2.40 -6.57
CA TYR A 74 16.07 -2.75 -6.60
C TYR A 74 16.38 -3.92 -7.56
N PRO A 75 17.49 -3.85 -8.33
CA PRO A 75 17.81 -4.87 -9.33
C PRO A 75 17.95 -6.27 -8.72
N HIS A 76 17.36 -7.27 -9.40
CA HIS A 76 17.30 -8.66 -8.90
C HIS A 76 18.67 -9.29 -8.60
N GLU A 77 19.68 -8.88 -9.36
CA GLU A 77 21.05 -9.37 -9.27
C GLU A 77 21.73 -9.07 -7.92
N TRP A 78 21.18 -8.15 -7.12
CA TRP A 78 21.77 -7.66 -5.87
C TRP A 78 20.99 -8.06 -4.61
N HIS A 79 20.00 -8.93 -4.75
CA HIS A 79 19.00 -9.21 -3.71
C HIS A 79 19.61 -9.76 -2.40
N GLU A 80 20.56 -10.69 -2.43
CA GLU A 80 20.90 -11.45 -1.22
C GLU A 80 21.86 -10.79 -0.21
N ASN A 81 22.57 -9.71 -0.59
CA ASN A 81 23.63 -9.14 0.25
C ASN A 81 23.49 -7.64 0.57
N VAL A 82 22.44 -6.98 0.08
CA VAL A 82 22.29 -5.53 0.21
C VAL A 82 21.38 -5.17 1.38
N THR A 83 21.82 -4.17 2.15
CA THR A 83 20.99 -3.48 3.13
C THR A 83 20.62 -2.09 2.63
N PHE A 84 19.54 -1.53 3.13
CA PHE A 84 19.11 -0.18 2.76
C PHE A 84 19.09 0.71 3.98
N THR A 85 19.60 1.94 3.83
CA THR A 85 19.42 2.96 4.86
C THR A 85 18.42 3.98 4.35
N ALA A 86 17.30 4.11 5.05
CA ALA A 86 16.24 5.07 4.78
C ALA A 86 16.22 6.16 5.86
N SER A 87 15.94 7.40 5.48
CA SER A 87 15.88 8.53 6.42
C SER A 87 14.97 9.64 5.91
N SER A 88 14.51 10.51 6.82
CA SER A 88 13.83 11.77 6.49
C SER A 88 14.77 12.95 6.72
N ARG A 89 14.90 13.87 5.76
CA ARG A 89 15.86 14.99 5.81
C ARG A 89 15.57 16.01 6.92
N THR A 90 14.33 16.10 7.37
CA THR A 90 13.86 16.99 8.44
C THR A 90 13.71 16.29 9.79
N GLY A 91 13.83 14.95 9.85
CA GLY A 91 13.80 14.16 11.07
C GLY A 91 15.19 13.64 11.44
N ARG A 92 15.48 13.50 12.74
CA ARG A 92 16.65 12.76 13.22
C ARG A 92 16.50 11.23 13.06
N SER A 93 15.44 10.79 12.38
CA SER A 93 15.10 9.39 12.20
C SER A 93 15.83 8.80 10.98
N TYR A 94 16.59 7.75 11.26
CA TYR A 94 17.14 6.84 10.27
C TYR A 94 16.68 5.43 10.61
N ARG A 95 16.49 4.61 9.57
CA ARG A 95 16.07 3.22 9.66
C ARG A 95 16.95 2.42 8.70
N VAL A 96 17.53 1.34 9.23
CA VAL A 96 18.18 0.32 8.41
C VAL A 96 17.12 -0.73 8.10
N VAL A 97 16.94 -1.01 6.82
CA VAL A 97 16.00 -1.99 6.29
C VAL A 97 16.81 -3.10 5.65
N PHE A 98 16.47 -4.34 6.01
CA PHE A 98 17.12 -5.54 5.49
C PHE A 98 16.30 -6.11 4.32
N PHE A 99 17.01 -6.60 3.31
CA PHE A 99 16.41 -7.45 2.28
C PHE A 99 15.66 -8.64 2.92
N PRO A 100 14.52 -9.10 2.36
CA PRO A 100 13.87 -8.74 1.10
C PRO A 100 12.89 -7.57 1.15
N THR A 101 13.02 -6.69 2.15
CA THR A 101 12.09 -5.58 2.32
C THR A 101 12.57 -4.35 1.53
N TYR A 102 11.73 -3.85 0.62
CA TYR A 102 11.98 -2.64 -0.18
C TYR A 102 11.09 -1.46 0.22
N LEU A 103 10.72 -1.44 1.49
CA LEU A 103 9.89 -0.41 2.06
C LEU A 103 10.35 -0.03 3.46
N CYS A 104 10.01 1.18 3.88
CA CYS A 104 10.26 1.67 5.22
C CYS A 104 9.05 2.47 5.72
N ASP A 105 8.46 2.02 6.82
CA ASP A 105 7.33 2.71 7.47
C ASP A 105 7.84 3.82 8.39
N PHE A 106 7.57 5.08 8.00
CA PHE A 106 7.88 6.28 8.75
C PHE A 106 6.68 6.83 9.53
N THR A 107 5.53 6.15 9.54
CA THR A 107 4.27 6.66 10.13
C THR A 107 4.43 7.16 11.57
N LYS A 108 5.27 6.49 12.37
CA LYS A 108 5.54 6.84 13.78
C LYS A 108 6.69 7.83 13.97
N ASP A 109 7.45 8.10 12.91
CA ASP A 109 8.66 8.93 12.92
C ASP A 109 8.40 10.36 12.44
N VAL A 110 7.24 10.60 11.84
CA VAL A 110 6.87 11.89 11.26
C VAL A 110 5.54 12.39 11.81
N HIS A 111 5.43 13.72 11.94
CA HIS A 111 4.19 14.37 12.33
C HIS A 111 3.30 14.58 11.09
N HIS A 112 1.99 14.36 11.20
CA HIS A 112 1.07 14.41 10.07
C HIS A 112 0.95 15.80 9.39
N PHE A 113 1.25 16.88 10.12
CA PHE A 113 1.34 18.25 9.59
C PHE A 113 2.74 18.67 9.10
N GLY A 114 3.75 17.81 9.23
CA GLY A 114 5.11 18.14 8.82
C GLY A 114 5.32 17.97 7.31
N THR A 115 6.33 18.66 6.77
CA THR A 115 6.83 18.46 5.41
C THR A 115 8.19 17.77 5.46
N TYR A 116 8.33 16.68 4.71
CA TYR A 116 9.49 15.81 4.74
C TYR A 116 9.99 15.51 3.33
N VAL A 117 11.32 15.41 3.20
CA VAL A 117 11.98 14.76 2.06
C VAL A 117 12.52 13.44 2.57
N PHE A 118 12.07 12.33 2.00
CA PHE A 118 12.58 11.02 2.33
C PHE A 118 13.72 10.65 1.39
N LYS A 119 14.61 9.77 1.86
CA LYS A 119 15.74 9.32 1.08
C LYS A 119 16.12 7.89 1.44
N VAL A 120 16.66 7.18 0.45
CA VAL A 120 17.17 5.82 0.61
C VAL A 120 18.47 5.64 -0.18
N ARG A 121 19.34 4.76 0.31
CA ARG A 121 20.52 4.27 -0.40
C ARG A 121 20.74 2.80 -0.10
N ALA A 122 21.43 2.10 -0.99
CA ALA A 122 21.89 0.74 -0.79
C ALA A 122 23.27 0.73 -0.12
N GLU A 123 23.52 -0.26 0.74
CA GLU A 123 24.76 -0.48 1.46
C GLU A 123 25.17 -1.94 1.38
N LEU A 124 26.43 -2.20 1.00
CA LEU A 124 27.02 -3.52 0.85
C LEU A 124 28.49 -3.48 1.29
N GLN A 125 28.86 -4.34 2.24
CA GLN A 125 30.25 -4.54 2.68
C GLN A 125 31.03 -3.25 3.02
N GLY A 126 30.34 -2.25 3.58
CA GLY A 126 30.93 -0.96 3.97
C GLY A 126 30.94 0.11 2.89
N GLU A 127 30.58 -0.23 1.66
CA GLU A 127 30.34 0.69 0.56
C GLU A 127 28.85 1.07 0.47
N ALA A 128 28.55 2.22 -0.13
CA ALA A 128 27.18 2.72 -0.25
C ALA A 128 26.91 3.38 -1.62
N SER A 129 25.69 3.18 -2.12
CA SER A 129 25.18 3.90 -3.30
C SER A 129 24.94 5.38 -2.98
N ARG A 130 24.60 6.19 -4.00
CA ARG A 130 24.17 7.57 -3.74
C ARG A 130 22.82 7.57 -3.04
N TRP A 131 22.54 8.67 -2.33
CA TRP A 131 21.20 8.93 -1.80
C TRP A 131 20.24 9.29 -2.92
N VAL A 132 19.11 8.59 -2.97
CA VAL A 132 17.98 8.94 -3.84
C VAL A 132 16.91 9.59 -2.96
N ASN A 133 16.54 10.82 -3.29
CA ASN A 133 15.60 11.63 -2.51
C ASN A 133 14.23 11.68 -3.20
N THR A 134 13.17 11.75 -2.42
CA THR A 134 11.81 12.05 -2.90
C THR A 134 11.63 13.55 -3.08
N SER A 135 10.51 13.96 -3.68
CA SER A 135 9.99 15.32 -3.53
C SER A 135 9.50 15.57 -2.10
N ASP A 136 9.18 16.83 -1.78
CA ASP A 136 8.54 17.21 -0.53
C ASP A 136 7.19 16.49 -0.37
N PHE A 137 6.95 15.97 0.83
CA PHE A 137 5.75 15.23 1.18
C PHE A 137 5.19 15.68 2.53
N SER A 138 3.91 16.04 2.55
CA SER A 138 3.10 16.25 3.77
C SER A 138 1.92 15.27 3.80
N ALA A 139 1.73 14.56 4.92
CA ALA A 139 0.74 13.48 5.02
C ALA A 139 -0.70 14.02 4.96
N ASP A 140 -1.01 15.10 5.70
CA ASP A 140 -2.30 15.80 5.66
C ASP A 140 -2.73 16.19 4.23
N LYS A 141 -1.78 16.65 3.42
CA LYS A 141 -2.05 17.14 2.06
C LYS A 141 -2.07 16.06 0.99
N HIS A 142 -1.29 14.99 1.14
CA HIS A 142 -1.07 14.02 0.05
C HIS A 142 -1.58 12.61 0.35
N THR A 143 -1.96 12.28 1.60
CA THR A 143 -2.50 10.95 1.91
C THR A 143 -3.77 10.68 1.11
N ILE A 144 -3.94 9.44 0.67
CA ILE A 144 -5.25 8.91 0.29
C ILE A 144 -6.04 8.66 1.57
N ILE A 145 -7.32 9.02 1.57
CA ILE A 145 -8.25 8.70 2.65
C ILE A 145 -9.14 7.57 2.16
N GLY A 146 -9.08 6.45 2.87
CA GLY A 146 -9.88 5.28 2.60
C GLY A 146 -11.38 5.51 2.87
N PRO A 147 -12.20 4.52 2.51
CA PRO A 147 -13.64 4.65 2.64
C PRO A 147 -14.09 4.62 4.11
N PRO A 148 -15.22 5.26 4.44
CA PRO A 148 -15.87 5.09 5.74
C PRO A 148 -16.50 3.69 5.84
N GLY A 149 -16.65 3.20 7.07
CA GLY A 149 -17.49 2.04 7.35
C GLY A 149 -18.98 2.39 7.22
N ILE A 150 -19.79 1.46 6.73
CA ILE A 150 -21.26 1.64 6.60
C ILE A 150 -21.97 0.44 7.23
N THR A 151 -22.92 0.73 8.11
CA THR A 151 -23.89 -0.26 8.61
C THR A 151 -25.29 0.25 8.37
N LEU A 152 -26.17 -0.62 7.87
CA LEU A 152 -27.56 -0.29 7.54
C LEU A 152 -28.51 -0.99 8.51
N TYR A 153 -29.48 -0.24 9.03
CA TYR A 153 -30.57 -0.76 9.86
C TYR A 153 -31.91 -0.38 9.24
N SER A 154 -32.85 -1.31 9.21
CA SER A 154 -34.23 -0.97 8.87
C SER A 154 -34.96 -0.58 10.15
N LYS A 155 -35.67 0.54 10.12
CA LYS A 155 -36.48 1.05 11.24
C LYS A 155 -37.77 1.63 10.69
N ASP A 156 -38.91 1.09 11.14
CA ASP A 156 -40.25 1.60 10.82
C ASP A 156 -40.51 1.87 9.33
N GLY A 157 -40.00 0.99 8.46
CA GLY A 157 -40.16 1.10 7.00
C GLY A 157 -39.12 1.97 6.30
N ASP A 158 -38.32 2.70 7.05
CA ASP A 158 -37.19 3.48 6.55
C ASP A 158 -35.84 2.79 6.84
N MET A 159 -34.76 3.45 6.41
CA MET A 159 -33.40 2.98 6.60
C MET A 159 -32.54 3.98 7.37
N GLU A 160 -31.99 3.52 8.48
CA GLU A 160 -30.96 4.22 9.22
C GLU A 160 -29.58 3.80 8.74
N VAL A 161 -28.73 4.77 8.47
CA VAL A 161 -27.33 4.59 8.08
C VAL A 161 -26.47 4.99 9.26
N GLU A 162 -25.57 4.09 9.66
CA GLU A 162 -24.50 4.36 10.60
C GLU A 162 -23.16 4.34 9.84
N LEU A 163 -22.40 5.41 10.00
CA LEU A 163 -21.13 5.67 9.35
C LEU A 163 -20.02 5.65 10.39
N GLN A 164 -18.89 5.07 10.02
CA GLN A 164 -17.69 5.03 10.85
C GLN A 164 -16.54 5.70 10.10
N ASP A 165 -15.77 6.53 10.82
CA ASP A 165 -14.56 7.12 10.25
C ASP A 165 -13.59 6.02 9.76
N PRO A 166 -12.85 6.25 8.66
CA PRO A 166 -11.81 5.33 8.23
C PRO A 166 -10.79 5.11 9.35
N VAL A 167 -10.28 3.88 9.46
CA VAL A 167 -9.24 3.57 10.45
C VAL A 167 -7.93 4.25 10.04
N MET A 168 -7.50 5.19 10.87
CA MET A 168 -6.31 5.99 10.64
C MET A 168 -5.06 5.38 11.28
N ARG A 169 -3.88 5.56 10.65
CA ARG A 169 -2.62 4.93 11.10
C ARG A 169 -1.78 5.76 12.07
N ALA A 170 -2.05 7.07 12.22
CA ALA A 170 -1.26 7.97 13.06
C ALA A 170 -2.09 8.82 14.05
N SER A 171 -3.18 9.45 13.60
CA SER A 171 -4.08 10.32 14.38
C SER A 171 -5.51 10.12 13.85
N THR A 172 -6.54 10.62 14.53
CA THR A 172 -7.92 10.47 14.04
C THR A 172 -8.22 11.38 12.85
N LEU A 173 -9.23 11.03 12.05
CA LEU A 173 -9.64 11.83 10.89
C LEU A 173 -10.03 13.25 11.31
N ARG A 174 -10.75 13.39 12.44
CA ARG A 174 -11.31 14.64 12.93
C ARG A 174 -10.30 15.55 13.63
N GLU A 175 -9.22 14.99 14.17
CA GLU A 175 -8.11 15.79 14.71
C GLU A 175 -7.31 16.46 13.59
N VAL A 176 -7.11 15.74 12.47
CA VAL A 176 -6.34 16.25 11.33
C VAL A 176 -7.17 17.16 10.43
N TYR A 177 -8.45 16.85 10.26
CA TYR A 177 -9.37 17.61 9.40
C TYR A 177 -10.60 18.07 10.22
N SER A 178 -10.64 19.36 10.54
CA SER A 178 -11.69 19.95 11.39
C SER A 178 -13.08 19.94 10.76
N MET A 179 -13.18 19.96 9.43
CA MET A 179 -14.43 19.97 8.69
C MET A 179 -14.46 18.81 7.69
N VAL A 180 -15.03 17.68 8.09
CA VAL A 180 -15.28 16.55 7.18
C VAL A 180 -16.75 16.19 7.13
N THR A 181 -17.24 15.97 5.93
CA THR A 181 -18.59 15.49 5.64
C THR A 181 -18.52 14.11 5.02
N TYR A 182 -19.61 13.37 5.08
CA TYR A 182 -19.80 12.16 4.29
C TYR A 182 -20.72 12.48 3.12
N ASN A 183 -20.28 12.13 1.92
CA ASN A 183 -21.11 12.17 0.72
C ASN A 183 -21.70 10.78 0.53
N ILE A 184 -22.99 10.65 0.80
CA ILE A 184 -23.75 9.40 0.72
C ILE A 184 -24.49 9.39 -0.61
N THR A 185 -24.44 8.26 -1.30
CA THR A 185 -25.23 7.98 -2.48
C THR A 185 -26.05 6.73 -2.23
N PHE A 186 -27.36 6.79 -2.45
CA PHE A 186 -28.26 5.65 -2.27
C PHE A 186 -29.26 5.52 -3.41
N TRP A 187 -29.71 4.31 -3.68
CA TRP A 187 -30.65 4.00 -4.75
C TRP A 187 -31.43 2.72 -4.45
N LYS A 188 -32.61 2.59 -5.05
CA LYS A 188 -33.36 1.34 -5.04
C LYS A 188 -32.65 0.32 -5.92
N GLU A 189 -32.52 -0.92 -5.45
CA GLU A 189 -31.88 -1.98 -6.23
C GLU A 189 -32.57 -2.16 -7.59
N GLY A 190 -31.78 -2.23 -8.65
CA GLY A 190 -32.27 -2.30 -10.04
C GLY A 190 -32.64 -0.96 -10.68
N GLN A 191 -32.61 0.15 -9.95
CA GLN A 191 -32.77 1.51 -10.52
C GLN A 191 -31.42 2.18 -10.78
N GLU A 192 -31.33 2.92 -11.89
CA GLU A 192 -30.16 3.72 -12.23
C GLU A 192 -30.13 5.07 -11.51
N GLU A 193 -31.30 5.58 -11.11
CA GLU A 193 -31.40 6.87 -10.43
C GLU A 193 -30.80 6.78 -9.02
N LYS A 194 -29.79 7.62 -8.77
CA LYS A 194 -29.08 7.69 -7.49
C LYS A 194 -29.33 9.01 -6.80
N ILE A 195 -29.71 8.93 -5.54
CA ILE A 195 -29.95 10.09 -4.67
C ILE A 195 -28.69 10.36 -3.87
N LYS A 196 -28.26 11.62 -3.82
CA LYS A 196 -27.08 12.06 -3.05
C LYS A 196 -27.50 12.85 -1.82
N LYS A 197 -26.82 12.61 -0.69
CA LYS A 197 -27.02 13.33 0.57
C LYS A 197 -25.68 13.54 1.25
N ASN A 198 -25.46 14.76 1.74
CA ASN A 198 -24.25 15.10 2.49
C ASN A 198 -24.62 15.27 3.97
N THR A 199 -23.76 14.82 4.86
CA THR A 199 -23.96 14.96 6.31
C THR A 199 -22.64 15.02 7.05
N GLU A 200 -22.62 15.72 8.19
CA GLU A 200 -21.52 15.66 9.16
C GLU A 200 -21.78 14.60 10.23
N GLN A 201 -23.02 14.12 10.35
CA GLN A 201 -23.45 13.16 11.34
C GLN A 201 -23.02 11.74 10.95
N THR A 202 -22.58 10.97 11.94
CA THR A 202 -22.25 9.55 11.78
C THR A 202 -23.49 8.65 11.78
N ARG A 203 -24.68 9.17 12.08
CA ARG A 203 -25.93 8.41 12.04
C ARG A 203 -27.05 9.27 11.48
N LEU A 204 -27.83 8.73 10.55
CA LEU A 204 -28.93 9.45 9.91
C LEU A 204 -30.00 8.52 9.36
N MET A 205 -31.22 9.04 9.22
CA MET A 205 -32.29 8.38 8.46
C MET A 205 -32.23 8.81 6.99
N LEU A 206 -32.39 7.83 6.09
CA LEU A 206 -32.67 8.07 4.67
C LEU A 206 -34.16 8.34 4.52
N PRO A 207 -34.55 9.46 3.88
CA PRO A 207 -35.96 9.84 3.76
C PRO A 207 -36.65 9.11 2.61
N ASN A 208 -37.98 8.99 2.71
CA ASN A 208 -38.88 8.62 1.61
C ASN A 208 -38.59 7.25 0.97
N LEU A 209 -38.28 6.25 1.79
CA LEU A 209 -38.07 4.89 1.29
C LEU A 209 -39.39 4.12 1.25
N GLN A 210 -39.49 3.16 0.33
CA GLN A 210 -40.63 2.24 0.27
C GLN A 210 -40.40 1.09 1.26
N PRO A 211 -41.42 0.62 2.00
CA PRO A 211 -41.35 -0.61 2.77
C PRO A 211 -41.00 -1.83 1.90
N TRP A 212 -40.42 -2.87 2.50
CA TRP A 212 -40.10 -4.15 1.86
C TRP A 212 -39.27 -4.04 0.57
N THR A 213 -38.41 -3.03 0.49
CA THR A 213 -37.67 -2.69 -0.72
C THR A 213 -36.17 -2.69 -0.44
N ASN A 214 -35.40 -3.32 -1.32
CA ASN A 214 -33.94 -3.30 -1.26
C ASN A 214 -33.39 -1.94 -1.71
N TYR A 215 -32.61 -1.31 -0.83
CA TYR A 215 -31.84 -0.12 -1.14
C TYR A 215 -30.36 -0.40 -0.96
N CYS A 216 -29.56 0.14 -1.88
CA CYS A 216 -28.12 0.09 -1.86
C CYS A 216 -27.56 1.46 -1.49
N VAL A 217 -26.51 1.47 -0.68
CA VAL A 217 -25.87 2.68 -0.14
C VAL A 217 -24.37 2.60 -0.37
N GLN A 218 -23.78 3.72 -0.75
CA GLN A 218 -22.35 3.93 -0.88
C GLN A 218 -22.00 5.29 -0.26
N ALA A 219 -20.85 5.41 0.39
CA ALA A 219 -20.41 6.68 0.96
C ALA A 219 -18.91 6.90 0.77
N GLN A 220 -18.51 8.17 0.80
CA GLN A 220 -17.10 8.57 0.85
C GLN A 220 -16.94 9.76 1.80
N VAL A 221 -15.76 9.89 2.36
CA VAL A 221 -15.36 11.08 3.12
C VAL A 221 -15.12 12.25 2.15
N TYR A 222 -15.50 13.45 2.56
CA TYR A 222 -15.16 14.70 1.89
C TYR A 222 -14.49 15.66 2.88
N ILE A 223 -13.25 16.06 2.55
CA ILE A 223 -12.47 16.98 3.35
C ILE A 223 -12.66 18.39 2.79
N ASN A 224 -13.42 19.22 3.51
CA ASN A 224 -13.81 20.55 3.05
C ASN A 224 -12.60 21.47 2.87
N ALA A 225 -11.64 21.45 3.80
CA ALA A 225 -10.47 22.32 3.78
C ALA A 225 -9.61 22.19 2.51
N TYR A 226 -9.61 21.02 1.88
CA TYR A 226 -8.82 20.74 0.67
C TYR A 226 -9.69 20.43 -0.56
N THR A 227 -11.02 20.55 -0.47
CA THR A 227 -11.96 20.19 -1.55
C THR A 227 -11.66 18.80 -2.12
N ARG A 228 -11.36 17.83 -1.24
CA ARG A 228 -10.87 16.50 -1.63
C ARG A 228 -11.80 15.40 -1.16
N ASN A 229 -12.11 14.48 -2.08
CA ASN A 229 -12.81 13.24 -1.75
C ASN A 229 -11.83 12.16 -1.31
N GLY A 230 -12.22 11.37 -0.32
CA GLY A 230 -11.65 10.05 -0.07
C GLY A 230 -12.20 9.01 -1.05
N GLU A 231 -11.81 7.76 -0.84
CA GLU A 231 -12.29 6.64 -1.62
C GLU A 231 -13.75 6.28 -1.30
N LEU A 232 -14.43 5.75 -2.32
CA LEU A 232 -15.78 5.22 -2.18
C LEU A 232 -15.78 3.91 -1.39
N SER A 233 -16.74 3.78 -0.49
CA SER A 233 -17.02 2.51 0.17
C SER A 233 -17.43 1.44 -0.84
N LYS A 234 -17.38 0.18 -0.40
CA LYS A 234 -18.16 -0.86 -1.05
C LYS A 234 -19.64 -0.52 -0.95
N VAL A 235 -20.41 -0.99 -1.93
CA VAL A 235 -21.87 -0.87 -1.91
C VAL A 235 -22.41 -1.85 -0.86
N VAL A 236 -23.26 -1.36 0.02
CA VAL A 236 -23.97 -2.16 1.02
C VAL A 236 -25.46 -2.06 0.73
N CYS A 237 -26.15 -3.19 0.62
CA CYS A 237 -27.58 -3.22 0.33
C CYS A 237 -28.37 -3.88 1.47
N LYS A 238 -29.58 -3.39 1.71
CA LYS A 238 -30.49 -3.96 2.72
C LYS A 238 -31.95 -3.69 2.35
N ALA A 239 -32.85 -4.59 2.74
CA ALA A 239 -34.29 -4.39 2.64
C ALA A 239 -34.80 -3.50 3.78
N THR A 240 -35.71 -2.58 3.48
CA THR A 240 -36.60 -1.96 4.47
C THR A 240 -37.65 -2.97 4.95
N THR A 241 -38.19 -2.76 6.15
CA THR A 241 -39.20 -3.60 6.80
C THR A 241 -40.60 -2.98 6.68
N SER A 242 -41.60 -3.53 7.37
CA SER A 242 -42.90 -2.87 7.54
C SER A 242 -42.76 -1.51 8.23
N ASN A 243 -43.60 -0.55 7.82
CA ASN A 243 -43.81 0.74 8.49
C ASN A 243 -44.89 0.68 9.59
N GLY A 244 -45.40 -0.52 9.91
CA GLY A 244 -46.49 -0.69 10.88
C GLY A 244 -47.89 -0.37 10.33
N GLU A 245 -48.02 0.10 9.09
CA GLU A 245 -49.32 0.20 8.42
C GLU A 245 -49.74 -1.16 7.85
N HIS A 246 -50.17 -2.05 8.73
CA HIS A 246 -51.14 -3.04 8.29
C HIS A 246 -52.45 -2.31 8.06
N GLN A 247 -52.89 -2.20 6.80
CA GLN A 247 -54.31 -2.03 6.53
C GLN A 247 -55.03 -3.21 7.19
N SER A 248 -55.72 -2.94 8.31
CA SER A 248 -56.65 -3.89 8.89
C SER A 248 -57.58 -4.35 7.76
N PRO A 249 -57.79 -5.67 7.54
CA PRO A 249 -58.85 -6.09 6.67
C PRO A 249 -60.12 -5.46 7.22
N VAL A 250 -60.83 -4.71 6.38
CA VAL A 250 -62.18 -4.23 6.70
C VAL A 250 -62.99 -5.50 6.97
N ALA A 251 -63.31 -5.76 8.24
CA ALA A 251 -64.26 -6.79 8.57
C ALA A 251 -65.60 -6.34 7.99
N GLU A 252 -66.01 -6.95 6.88
CA GLU A 252 -67.39 -6.86 6.42
C GLU A 252 -68.27 -7.47 7.51
N PHE A 253 -68.81 -6.59 8.36
CA PHE A 253 -69.92 -6.92 9.23
C PHE A 253 -71.12 -7.19 8.34
N LEU A 254 -71.41 -8.46 8.07
CA LEU A 254 -72.70 -8.88 7.57
C LEU A 254 -73.73 -8.57 8.66
N ILE A 255 -74.45 -7.46 8.49
CA ILE A 255 -75.63 -7.13 9.29
C ILE A 255 -76.68 -8.19 8.97
N SER A 256 -76.81 -9.21 9.81
CA SER A 256 -77.99 -10.07 9.80
C SER A 256 -79.18 -9.22 10.22
N SER A 257 -80.08 -8.92 9.28
CA SER A 257 -81.35 -8.24 9.57
C SER A 257 -82.17 -9.08 10.56
N PRO A 258 -82.84 -8.47 11.55
CA PRO A 258 -83.80 -9.18 12.38
C PRO A 258 -85.07 -9.43 11.56
N GLY A 259 -85.28 -10.68 11.16
CA GLY A 259 -86.54 -11.15 10.59
C GLY A 259 -87.64 -11.10 11.65
N SER A 260 -88.58 -10.19 11.45
CA SER A 260 -89.79 -9.99 12.23
C SER A 260 -90.73 -11.20 12.21
N VAL A 261 -91.32 -11.46 13.37
CA VAL A 261 -92.47 -12.33 13.63
C VAL A 261 -93.69 -11.87 12.82
N CYS A 262 -94.38 -12.80 12.17
CA CYS A 262 -95.83 -12.76 11.95
C CYS A 262 -96.41 -14.16 12.24
N GLY A 263 -97.41 -14.19 13.11
CA GLY A 263 -98.22 -15.39 13.38
C GLY A 263 -99.27 -15.63 12.31
N ASP A 264 -99.84 -16.84 12.29
CA ASP A 264 -101.29 -17.09 12.37
C ASP A 264 -101.60 -18.59 12.13
N PHE A 265 -102.68 -19.01 12.81
CA PHE A 265 -103.39 -20.30 12.84
C PHE A 265 -102.82 -21.44 13.69
#